data_AF-A0A177M5A4-F1
#
_entry.id   AF-A0A177M5A4-F1
#
_cell.length_a   1.000
_cell.length_b   1.000
_cell.length_c   1.000
_cell.angle_alpha   90.00
_cell.angle_beta   90.00
_cell.angle_gamma   90.00
#
_symmetry.space_group_name_H-M   'P 1'
#
loop_
_entity.id
_entity.type
_entity.pdbx_description
1 polymer ?
#
loop_
_entity_poly.entity_id
_entity_poly.type
_entity_poly.pdbx_seq_one_letter_code
_entity_poly.pdbx_strand_id
1 'polypeptide(L)'
;METTAIYNTGGALPDSLAVFRNRPCSLPFGNPAYAPPTPHEVDRLIKLAGWSQSGVARLVGVTYNAKKGSSTIRKWRANIDKDDYREIPYSAWRLMLLYAGVVSIEDGLAVGIDAAG
;
A
#
# COMPACT_ATOMS: atom_id res chain seq x y z
N MET A 1 -25.74 -22.13 -2.01
CA MET A 1 -25.13 -21.01 -1.28
C MET A 1 -23.95 -20.56 -2.11
N GLU A 2 -24.19 -19.63 -3.03
CA GLU A 2 -23.14 -19.06 -3.87
C GLU A 2 -22.53 -17.88 -3.13
N THR A 3 -21.31 -18.06 -2.63
CA THR A 3 -20.54 -16.99 -2.02
C THR A 3 -20.02 -16.11 -3.14
N THR A 4 -20.76 -15.07 -3.50
CA THR A 4 -20.27 -14.05 -4.43
C THR A 4 -19.14 -13.31 -3.72
N ALA A 5 -17.90 -13.58 -4.13
CA ALA A 5 -16.77 -12.75 -3.74
C ALA A 5 -17.06 -11.33 -4.23
N ILE A 6 -17.34 -10.42 -3.29
CA ILE A 6 -17.57 -9.01 -3.59
C ILE A 6 -16.21 -8.42 -3.96
N TYR A 7 -15.87 -8.45 -5.26
CA TYR A 7 -14.78 -7.64 -5.78
C TYR A 7 -15.25 -6.19 -5.77
N ASN A 8 -14.92 -5.47 -4.72
CA ASN A 8 -15.07 -4.02 -4.69
C ASN A 8 -14.05 -3.46 -5.69
N THR A 9 -14.45 -3.38 -6.96
CA THR A 9 -13.71 -2.66 -8.00
C THR A 9 -13.54 -1.25 -7.48
N GLY A 10 -12.33 -0.94 -7.03
CA GLY A 10 -12.01 0.30 -6.35
C GLY A 10 -12.60 1.48 -7.10
N GLY A 11 -13.28 2.38 -6.37
CA GLY A 11 -13.57 3.70 -6.89
C GLY A 11 -12.32 4.31 -7.52
N ALA A 12 -12.51 5.18 -8.52
CA ALA A 12 -11.47 5.74 -9.37
C ALA A 12 -10.11 5.90 -8.65
N LEU A 13 -9.05 5.32 -9.23
CA LEU A 13 -7.71 5.36 -8.65
C LEU A 13 -7.31 6.81 -8.33
N PRO A 14 -6.67 7.07 -7.18
CA PRO A 14 -6.27 8.43 -6.81
C PRO A 14 -5.40 9.06 -7.89
N ASP A 15 -5.76 10.27 -8.32
CA ASP A 15 -5.01 11.00 -9.35
C ASP A 15 -3.79 11.74 -8.80
N SER A 16 -3.73 11.93 -7.48
CA SER A 16 -2.70 12.67 -6.76
C SER A 16 -2.38 12.06 -5.38
N LEU A 17 -1.22 12.38 -4.82
CA LEU A 17 -0.81 11.93 -3.47
C LEU A 17 -1.73 12.48 -2.37
N ALA A 18 -2.28 13.68 -2.55
CA ALA A 18 -3.22 14.28 -1.61
C ALA A 18 -4.53 13.47 -1.50
N VAL A 19 -5.06 12.98 -2.63
CA VAL A 19 -6.26 12.15 -2.66
C VAL A 19 -6.01 10.78 -2.02
N PHE A 20 -4.78 10.26 -2.11
CA PHE A 20 -4.40 9.01 -1.44
C PHE A 20 -4.60 9.05 0.08
N ARG A 21 -4.45 10.21 0.72
CA ARG A 21 -4.56 10.35 2.19
C ARG A 21 -5.93 9.90 2.73
N ASN A 22 -6.99 10.05 1.94
CA ASN A 22 -8.36 9.78 2.36
C ASN A 22 -8.81 8.33 2.03
N ARG A 23 -7.92 7.47 1.55
CA ARG A 23 -8.25 6.08 1.20
C ARG A 23 -8.23 5.18 2.44
N PRO A 24 -9.07 4.12 2.46
CA PRO A 24 -9.03 3.09 3.51
C PRO A 24 -7.62 2.51 3.74
N CYS A 25 -6.84 2.33 2.67
CA CYS A 25 -5.47 1.82 2.76
C CYS A 25 -4.46 2.80 3.34
N SER A 26 -4.81 4.08 3.51
CA SER A 26 -3.95 5.08 4.16
C SER A 26 -4.20 5.21 5.66
N LEU A 27 -5.27 4.58 6.17
CA LEU A 27 -5.60 4.60 7.59
C LEU A 27 -4.61 3.78 8.42
N PRO A 28 -4.46 4.09 9.72
CA PRO A 28 -3.67 3.26 10.64
C PRO A 28 -4.24 1.85 10.78
N PHE A 29 -3.39 0.85 11.04
CA PHE A 29 -3.78 -0.57 11.12
C PHE A 29 -4.91 -0.86 12.12
N GLY A 30 -4.95 -0.14 13.25
CA GLY A 30 -5.99 -0.30 14.28
C GLY A 30 -7.32 0.38 13.94
N ASN A 31 -7.40 1.15 12.84
CA ASN A 31 -8.64 1.80 12.44
C ASN A 31 -9.61 0.75 11.84
N PRO A 32 -10.88 0.68 12.29
CA PRO A 32 -11.84 -0.32 11.80
C PRO A 32 -12.19 -0.17 10.31
N ALA A 33 -11.97 1.01 9.72
CA ALA A 33 -12.16 1.25 8.30
C ALA A 33 -10.90 0.98 7.47
N TYR A 34 -9.79 0.55 8.09
CA TYR A 34 -8.58 0.18 7.36
C TYR A 34 -8.84 -1.05 6.47
N ALA A 35 -8.37 -0.95 5.23
CA ALA A 35 -8.33 -2.07 4.30
C ALA A 35 -6.97 -2.09 3.58
N PRO A 36 -6.36 -3.26 3.35
CA PRO A 36 -5.09 -3.34 2.64
C PRO A 36 -5.20 -2.77 1.21
N PRO A 37 -4.13 -2.19 0.67
CA PRO A 37 -4.15 -1.64 -0.68
C PRO A 37 -4.29 -2.74 -1.73
N THR A 38 -5.05 -2.44 -2.77
CA THR A 38 -5.11 -3.26 -3.98
C THR A 38 -3.79 -3.17 -4.78
N PRO A 39 -3.49 -4.15 -5.66
CA PRO A 39 -2.34 -4.07 -6.56
C PRO A 39 -2.29 -2.78 -7.40
N HIS A 40 -3.46 -2.27 -7.80
CA HIS A 40 -3.58 -1.04 -8.56
C HIS A 40 -3.27 0.20 -7.72
N GLU A 41 -3.64 0.23 -6.44
CA GLU A 41 -3.25 1.32 -5.53
C GLU A 41 -1.74 1.30 -5.26
N VAL A 42 -1.14 0.11 -5.09
CA VAL A 42 0.31 -0.02 -4.94
C VAL A 42 1.02 0.53 -6.19
N ASP A 43 0.61 0.12 -7.39
CA ASP A 43 1.21 0.60 -8.63
C ASP A 43 0.97 2.10 -8.84
N ARG A 44 -0.21 2.62 -8.48
CA ARG A 44 -0.53 4.04 -8.59
C ARG A 44 0.32 4.90 -7.67
N LEU A 45 0.51 4.51 -6.41
CA LEU A 45 1.39 5.24 -5.49
C LEU A 45 2.82 5.32 -6.03
N ILE A 46 3.36 4.19 -6.51
CA ILE A 46 4.72 4.12 -7.08
C ILE A 46 4.87 5.07 -8.26
N LYS A 47 3.87 5.11 -9.16
CA LYS A 47 3.86 6.00 -10.32
C LYS A 47 3.77 7.48 -9.92
N LEU A 48 2.87 7.82 -9.00
CA LEU A 48 2.70 9.20 -8.53
C LEU A 48 3.94 9.73 -7.80
N ALA A 49 4.62 8.86 -7.05
CA ALA A 49 5.84 9.21 -6.36
C ALA A 49 7.09 9.19 -7.27
N GLY A 50 6.95 8.77 -8.54
CA GLY A 50 8.05 8.72 -9.51
C GLY A 50 9.10 7.65 -9.20
N TRP A 51 8.74 6.58 -8.50
CA TRP A 51 9.70 5.58 -8.03
C TRP A 51 9.89 4.42 -9.02
N SER A 52 11.11 3.91 -9.09
CA SER A 52 11.41 2.64 -9.77
C SER A 52 11.16 1.45 -8.84
N GLN A 53 10.95 0.24 -9.39
CA GLN A 53 10.81 -0.97 -8.56
C GLN A 53 12.01 -1.21 -7.63
N SER A 54 13.22 -1.00 -8.12
CA SER A 54 14.44 -1.13 -7.32
C SER A 54 14.55 -0.02 -6.26
N GLY A 55 14.02 1.17 -6.55
CA GLY A 55 13.88 2.26 -5.58
C GLY A 55 12.95 1.87 -4.43
N VAL A 56 11.76 1.39 -4.75
CA VAL A 56 10.78 0.90 -3.76
C VAL A 56 11.37 -0.25 -2.94
N ALA A 57 12.03 -1.21 -3.57
CA ALA A 57 12.63 -2.35 -2.87
C ALA A 57 13.67 -1.92 -1.84
N ARG A 58 14.51 -0.93 -2.17
CA ARG A 58 15.48 -0.34 -1.24
C ARG A 58 14.79 0.43 -0.11
N LEU A 59 13.73 1.17 -0.45
CA LEU A 59 12.95 1.98 0.49
C LEU A 59 12.30 1.11 1.56
N VAL A 60 11.73 -0.03 1.18
CA VAL A 60 11.03 -0.95 2.10
C VAL A 60 11.89 -2.10 2.63
N GLY A 61 13.18 -2.16 2.26
CA GLY A 61 14.11 -3.16 2.75
C GLY A 61 13.87 -4.59 2.25
N VAL A 62 13.48 -4.77 0.99
CA VAL A 62 13.31 -6.10 0.37
C VAL A 62 14.34 -6.36 -0.73
N THR A 63 14.62 -7.64 -0.98
CA THR A 63 15.61 -8.07 -1.98
C THR A 63 15.28 -7.56 -3.39
N TYR A 64 16.30 -7.09 -4.11
CA TYR A 64 16.21 -6.69 -5.51
C TYR A 64 17.49 -7.00 -6.27
N ASN A 65 17.35 -7.11 -7.59
CA ASN A 65 18.47 -7.21 -8.52
C ASN A 65 18.55 -5.91 -9.34
N ALA A 66 19.76 -5.34 -9.47
CA ALA A 66 19.94 -4.07 -10.19
C ALA A 66 19.49 -4.13 -11.67
N LYS A 67 19.57 -5.30 -12.32
CA LYS A 67 19.15 -5.50 -13.71
C LYS A 67 17.70 -5.98 -13.85
N LYS A 68 17.20 -6.80 -12.91
CA LYS A 68 15.89 -7.46 -13.00
C LYS A 68 14.80 -6.87 -12.10
N GLY A 69 15.11 -5.87 -11.27
CA GLY A 69 14.19 -5.31 -10.29
C GLY A 69 13.95 -6.24 -9.09
N SER A 70 12.82 -6.06 -8.41
CA SER A 70 12.42 -6.88 -7.25
C SER A 70 11.23 -7.76 -7.58
N SER A 71 11.37 -9.06 -7.33
CA SER A 71 10.25 -10.01 -7.44
C SER A 71 9.16 -9.67 -6.44
N THR A 72 9.50 -9.33 -5.19
CA THR A 72 8.55 -8.93 -4.16
C THR A 72 7.67 -7.76 -4.62
N ILE A 73 8.28 -6.68 -5.14
CA ILE A 73 7.52 -5.52 -5.66
C ILE A 73 6.68 -5.90 -6.89
N ARG A 74 7.15 -6.83 -7.73
CA ARG A 74 6.35 -7.34 -8.85
C ARG A 74 5.10 -8.07 -8.34
N LYS A 75 5.24 -8.91 -7.31
CA LYS A 75 4.16 -9.70 -6.72
C LYS A 75 3.09 -8.83 -6.05
N TRP A 76 3.49 -7.74 -5.40
CA TRP A 76 2.57 -6.76 -4.80
C TRP A 76 1.71 -6.01 -5.82
N ARG A 77 2.13 -5.94 -7.07
CA ARG A 77 1.42 -5.27 -8.17
C ARG A 77 0.74 -6.25 -9.12
N ALA A 78 0.92 -7.56 -8.92
CA ALA A 78 0.29 -8.57 -9.77
C ALA A 78 -1.22 -8.60 -9.49
N ASN A 79 -2.02 -8.87 -10.53
CA ASN A 79 -3.46 -9.03 -10.37
C ASN A 79 -3.78 -10.14 -9.37
N ILE A 80 -4.83 -9.94 -8.57
CA ILE A 80 -5.21 -10.83 -7.46
C ILE A 80 -5.44 -12.27 -7.94
N ASP A 81 -5.92 -12.46 -9.17
CA ASP A 81 -6.18 -13.78 -9.76
C ASP A 81 -4.93 -14.50 -10.31
N LYS A 82 -3.73 -13.96 -10.11
CA LYS A 82 -2.48 -14.59 -10.56
C LYS A 82 -1.78 -15.28 -9.39
N ASP A 83 -1.23 -16.47 -9.63
CA ASP A 83 -0.49 -17.26 -8.63
C ASP A 83 0.69 -16.50 -7.98
N ASP A 84 1.23 -15.54 -8.71
CA ASP A 84 2.34 -14.70 -8.27
C ASP A 84 1.88 -13.49 -7.43
N TYR A 85 0.58 -13.26 -7.22
CA TYR A 85 0.06 -12.20 -6.36
C TYR A 85 0.43 -12.44 -4.89
N ARG A 86 0.93 -11.40 -4.23
CA ARG A 86 1.09 -11.37 -2.79
C ARG A 86 0.61 -10.01 -2.30
N GLU A 87 -0.20 -9.99 -1.25
CA GLU A 87 -0.56 -8.74 -0.59
C GLU A 87 0.69 -8.08 0.01
N ILE A 88 0.76 -6.74 -0.04
CA ILE A 88 1.84 -5.99 0.60
C ILE A 88 1.61 -5.96 2.12
N PRO A 89 2.63 -6.29 2.94
CA PRO A 89 2.51 -6.14 4.40
C PRO A 89 2.24 -4.69 4.81
N TYR A 90 1.39 -4.48 5.83
CA TYR A 90 1.05 -3.15 6.34
C TYR A 90 2.29 -2.29 6.63
N SER A 91 3.33 -2.86 7.25
CA SER A 91 4.55 -2.12 7.59
C SER A 91 5.27 -1.57 6.36
N ALA A 92 5.39 -2.36 5.29
CA ALA A 92 5.99 -1.92 4.04
C ALA A 92 5.13 -0.85 3.35
N TRP A 93 3.81 -1.03 3.34
CA TRP A 93 2.89 -0.05 2.77
C TRP A 93 2.92 1.27 3.55
N ARG A 94 2.87 1.23 4.88
CA ARG A 94 2.93 2.41 5.74
C ARG A 94 4.22 3.18 5.53
N LEU A 95 5.34 2.47 5.39
CA LEU A 95 6.63 3.09 5.09
C LEU A 95 6.61 3.80 3.73
N MET A 96 6.03 3.19 2.70
CA MET A 96 5.84 3.84 1.39
C MET A 96 4.98 5.11 1.51
N LEU A 97 3.88 5.09 2.25
CA LEU A 97 3.02 6.26 2.43
C LEU A 97 3.74 7.40 3.15
N LEU A 98 4.57 7.10 4.16
CA LEU A 98 5.39 8.06 4.88
C LEU A 98 6.42 8.74 3.95
N TYR A 99 7.17 7.95 3.17
CA TYR A 99 8.14 8.49 2.21
C TYR A 99 7.48 9.27 1.06
N ALA A 100 6.26 8.92 0.68
CA ALA A 100 5.48 9.67 -0.29
C ALA A 100 4.85 10.94 0.28
N GLY A 101 4.92 11.18 1.60
CA GLY A 101 4.27 12.31 2.26
C GLY A 101 2.74 12.26 2.25
N VAL A 102 2.14 11.08 2.01
CA VAL A 102 0.69 10.91 2.02
C VAL A 102 0.16 10.96 3.46
N VAL A 103 0.91 10.38 4.39
CA VAL A 103 0.60 10.27 5.81
C VAL A 103 1.81 10.72 6.62
N SER A 104 1.62 11.04 7.89
CA SER A 104 2.68 11.40 8.83
C SER A 104 2.83 10.37 9.95
N ILE A 105 3.83 10.59 10.82
CA ILE A 105 4.06 9.75 11.99
C ILE A 105 2.94 9.97 13.02
N GLU A 106 2.49 11.21 13.17
CA GLU A 106 1.43 11.63 14.09
C GLU A 106 0.11 10.89 13.79
N ASP A 107 -0.21 10.69 12.51
CA ASP A 107 -1.39 9.90 12.08
C ASP A 107 -1.38 8.48 12.68
N GLY A 108 -0.21 7.87 12.89
CA GLY A 108 -0.07 6.54 13.50
C GLY A 108 -0.13 6.55 15.02
N LEU A 109 0.41 7.60 15.65
CA LEU A 109 0.45 7.74 17.11
C LEU A 109 -0.93 8.11 17.69
N ALA A 110 -1.70 8.94 16.99
CA ALA A 110 -3.03 9.39 17.42
C ALA A 110 -4.05 8.24 17.60
N VAL A 111 -3.81 7.07 17.00
CA VAL A 111 -4.69 5.89 17.14
C VAL A 111 -4.22 4.95 18.26
N GLY A 112 -2.99 5.10 18.75
CA GLY A 112 -2.34 4.12 19.63
C GLY A 112 -2.03 4.57 21.06
N ILE A 113 -2.11 5.87 21.37
CA ILE A 113 -1.63 6.38 22.68
C ILE A 113 -2.75 6.81 23.63
N ASP A 114 -3.98 7.04 23.15
CA ASP A 114 -5.07 7.61 23.97
C ASP A 114 -5.99 6.58 24.65
N ALA A 115 -5.51 5.36 24.89
CA ALA A 115 -6.26 4.32 25.64
C ALA A 115 -5.51 3.76 26.86
N ALA A 116 -4.50 4.47 27.34
CA ALA A 116 -3.87 4.22 28.64
C ALA A 116 -4.27 5.33 29.62
N GLY A 117 -5.55 5.33 30.00
CA GLY A 117 -6.12 6.10 31.11
C GLY A 117 -6.72 5.14 32.13
#